data_AF-A0A2K3KCF1-F1
#
_entry.id   AF-A0A2K3KCF1-F1
#
_cell.length_a   1.000
_cell.length_b   1.000
_cell.length_c   1.000
_cell.angle_alpha   90.00
_cell.angle_beta   90.00
_cell.angle_gamma   90.00
#
_symmetry.space_group_name_H-M   'P 1'
#
loop_
_entity.id
_entity.type
_entity.pdbx_description
1 polymer ?
#
loop_
_entity_poly.entity_id
_entity_poly.type
_entity_poly.pdbx_seq_one_letter_code
_entity_poly.pdbx_strand_id
1 'polypeptide(L)'
;MPLKNINPDVYTFTTLVDALCKEGKVKEAKNVLAVMMKAGVEPDVATYSSLMDGYCLINEVKKAKVIFNTMAQRGVMPDVHCYSVVINGLCKIKMMDEAIN
;
A
#
# COMPACT_ATOMS: atom_id res chain seq x y z
N MET A 1 -12.96 13.84 -18.02
CA MET A 1 -13.67 13.02 -19.03
C MET A 1 -12.98 11.67 -19.10
N PRO A 2 -13.67 10.54 -18.84
CA PRO A 2 -13.06 9.24 -19.13
C PRO A 2 -12.87 9.12 -20.65
N LEU A 3 -11.69 8.67 -21.08
CA LEU A 3 -11.44 8.29 -22.47
C LEU A 3 -12.42 7.16 -22.79
N LYS A 4 -13.37 7.43 -23.70
CA LYS A 4 -14.65 6.72 -23.81
C LYS A 4 -14.61 5.22 -24.16
N ASN A 5 -13.43 4.60 -24.28
CA ASN A 5 -13.25 3.19 -24.67
C ASN A 5 -12.04 2.50 -24.00
N ILE A 6 -11.47 3.05 -22.93
CA ILE A 6 -10.38 2.40 -22.19
C ILE A 6 -10.89 1.97 -20.82
N ASN A 7 -10.86 0.66 -20.56
CA ASN A 7 -11.12 0.11 -19.23
C ASN A 7 -9.78 0.05 -18.48
N PRO A 8 -9.59 0.84 -17.41
CA PRO A 8 -8.40 0.75 -16.59
C PRO A 8 -8.24 -0.66 -16.02
N ASP A 9 -7.03 -1.20 -16.12
CA ASP A 9 -6.67 -2.52 -15.62
C ASP A 9 -5.85 -2.42 -14.31
N VAL A 10 -5.39 -3.57 -13.82
CA VAL A 10 -4.56 -3.67 -12.61
C VAL A 10 -3.32 -2.79 -12.70
N TYR A 11 -2.67 -2.73 -13.86
CA TYR A 11 -1.46 -1.93 -14.06
C TYR A 11 -1.76 -0.43 -14.00
N THR A 12 -2.86 0.00 -14.60
CA THR A 12 -3.30 1.40 -14.59
C THR A 12 -3.55 1.89 -13.16
N PHE A 13 -4.30 1.11 -12.38
CA PHE A 13 -4.59 1.45 -10.98
C PHE A 13 -3.34 1.37 -10.10
N THR A 14 -2.54 0.31 -10.23
CA THR A 14 -1.30 0.13 -9.46
C THR A 14 -0.34 1.28 -9.70
N THR A 15 -0.20 1.74 -10.94
CA THR A 15 0.66 2.89 -11.29
C THR A 15 0.21 4.15 -10.59
N LEU A 16 -1.11 4.42 -10.54
CA LEU A 16 -1.65 5.58 -9.82
C LEU A 16 -1.46 5.47 -8.32
N VAL A 17 -1.69 4.29 -7.74
CA VAL A 17 -1.46 4.01 -6.31
C VAL A 17 0.01 4.25 -5.95
N ASP A 18 0.93 3.70 -6.75
CA ASP A 18 2.37 3.82 -6.55
C ASP A 18 2.86 5.27 -6.64
N ALA A 19 2.44 6.00 -7.69
CA ALA A 19 2.79 7.42 -7.84
C ALA A 19 2.32 8.26 -6.66
N LEU A 20 1.06 8.09 -6.22
CA LEU A 20 0.51 8.81 -5.07
C LEU A 20 1.23 8.45 -3.76
N CYS A 21 1.59 7.18 -3.57
CA CYS A 21 2.37 6.75 -2.41
C CYS A 21 3.77 7.36 -2.38
N LYS A 22 4.46 7.41 -3.52
CA LYS A 22 5.78 8.04 -3.65
C LYS A 22 5.74 9.55 -3.40
N GLU A 23 4.62 10.20 -3.68
CA GLU A 23 4.37 11.61 -3.31
C GLU A 23 3.90 11.80 -1.85
N GLY A 24 3.78 10.73 -1.06
CA GLY A 24 3.27 10.79 0.32
C GLY A 24 1.75 10.99 0.43
N LYS A 25 1.03 10.99 -0.70
CA LYS A 25 -0.43 11.17 -0.79
C LYS A 25 -1.19 9.87 -0.55
N VAL A 26 -0.86 9.15 0.51
CA VAL A 26 -1.35 7.79 0.80
C VAL A 26 -2.88 7.73 0.97
N LYS A 27 -3.52 8.82 1.44
CA LYS A 27 -4.99 8.92 1.48
C LYS A 27 -5.62 8.85 0.10
N GLU A 28 -5.02 9.54 -0.87
CA GLU A 28 -5.50 9.53 -2.26
C GLU A 28 -5.22 8.18 -2.91
N ALA A 29 -4.05 7.57 -2.64
CA ALA A 29 -3.74 6.21 -3.07
C ALA A 29 -4.79 5.19 -2.59
N LYS A 30 -5.28 5.32 -1.35
CA LYS A 30 -6.39 4.50 -0.83
C LYS A 30 -7.72 4.75 -1.53
N ASN A 31 -7.99 5.99 -1.95
CA ASN A 31 -9.19 6.29 -2.74
C ASN A 31 -9.10 5.61 -4.12
N VAL A 32 -7.92 5.62 -4.75
CA VAL A 32 -7.67 4.90 -6.01
C VAL A 32 -7.87 3.40 -5.82
N LEU A 33 -7.35 2.80 -4.74
CA LEU A 33 -7.61 1.39 -4.41
C LEU A 33 -9.12 1.10 -4.28
N ALA A 34 -9.88 2.00 -3.64
CA ALA A 34 -11.32 1.83 -3.51
C ALA A 34 -12.05 1.92 -4.86
N VAL A 35 -11.59 2.78 -5.78
CA VAL A 35 -12.13 2.86 -7.15
C VAL A 35 -11.78 1.59 -7.94
N MET A 36 -10.55 1.10 -7.83
CA MET A 36 -10.08 -0.15 -8.44
C MET A 36 -10.99 -1.32 -8.09
N MET A 37 -11.25 -1.52 -6.78
CA MET A 37 -12.15 -2.59 -6.32
C MET A 37 -13.60 -2.39 -6.77
N LYS A 38 -14.11 -1.14 -6.76
CA LYS A 38 -15.46 -0.84 -7.27
C LYS A 38 -15.60 -1.10 -8.77
N ALA A 39 -14.51 -1.01 -9.51
CA ALA A 39 -14.45 -1.34 -10.93
C ALA A 39 -14.30 -2.85 -11.19
N GLY A 40 -14.26 -3.68 -10.15
CA GLY A 40 -14.06 -5.13 -10.28
C GLY A 40 -12.64 -5.54 -10.63
N VAL A 41 -11.66 -4.65 -10.44
CA VAL A 41 -10.24 -4.94 -10.64
C VAL A 41 -9.64 -5.29 -9.28
N GLU A 42 -9.11 -6.50 -9.14
CA GLU A 42 -8.57 -6.97 -7.86
C GLU A 42 -7.14 -6.45 -7.63
N PRO A 43 -6.85 -5.83 -6.47
CA PRO A 43 -5.49 -5.43 -6.10
C PRO A 43 -4.56 -6.64 -5.95
N ASP A 44 -3.34 -6.51 -6.47
CA ASP A 44 -2.30 -7.54 -6.40
C ASP A 44 -1.20 -7.18 -5.39
N VAL A 45 -0.17 -8.02 -5.31
CA VAL A 45 1.01 -7.80 -4.45
C VAL A 45 1.60 -6.41 -4.65
N ALA A 46 1.75 -5.97 -5.91
CA ALA A 46 2.37 -4.69 -6.24
C ALA A 46 1.53 -3.52 -5.73
N THR A 47 0.20 -3.62 -5.86
CA THR A 47 -0.73 -2.58 -5.38
C THR A 47 -0.58 -2.39 -3.87
N TYR A 48 -0.56 -3.49 -3.11
CA TYR A 48 -0.46 -3.40 -1.65
C TYR A 48 0.94 -3.05 -1.17
N SER A 49 2.01 -3.54 -1.81
CA SER A 49 3.38 -3.16 -1.47
C SER A 49 3.59 -1.66 -1.62
N SER A 50 3.06 -1.05 -2.70
CA SER A 50 3.12 0.41 -2.88
C SER A 50 2.41 1.16 -1.74
N LEU A 51 1.25 0.68 -1.26
CA LEU A 51 0.58 1.27 -0.09
C LEU A 51 1.39 1.12 1.21
N MET A 52 2.04 -0.03 1.40
CA MET A 52 2.92 -0.26 2.54
C MET A 52 4.11 0.69 2.53
N ASP A 53 4.78 0.83 1.39
CA ASP A 53 5.91 1.74 1.19
C ASP A 53 5.49 3.19 1.41
N GLY A 54 4.34 3.61 0.87
CA GLY A 54 3.78 4.94 1.10
C GLY A 54 3.56 5.24 2.58
N TYR A 55 2.99 4.29 3.34
CA TYR A 55 2.82 4.44 4.79
C TYR A 55 4.14 4.50 5.55
N CYS A 56 5.14 3.73 5.13
CA CYS A 56 6.49 3.80 5.70
C CYS A 56 7.17 5.14 5.42
N LEU A 57 6.99 5.71 4.22
CA LEU A 57 7.56 7.00 3.83
C LEU A 57 7.04 8.15 4.70
N ILE A 58 5.78 8.09 5.14
CA ILE A 58 5.17 9.07 6.05
C ILE A 58 5.29 8.69 7.53
N ASN A 59 6.19 7.76 7.88
CA ASN A 59 6.43 7.27 9.25
C ASN A 59 5.20 6.64 9.95
N GLU A 60 4.20 6.18 9.18
CA GLU A 60 2.98 5.54 9.69
C GLU A 60 3.07 4.00 9.59
N VAL A 61 4.17 3.41 10.05
CA VAL A 61 4.46 1.97 9.98
C VAL A 61 3.32 1.08 10.51
N LYS A 62 2.64 1.51 11.59
CA LYS A 62 1.49 0.77 12.14
C LYS A 62 0.39 0.57 11.10
N LYS A 63 0.18 1.54 10.19
CA LYS A 63 -0.79 1.43 9.09
C LYS A 63 -0.24 0.57 7.94
N ALA A 64 1.06 0.58 7.66
CA ALA A 64 1.67 -0.38 6.73
C ALA A 64 1.41 -1.83 7.17
N LYS A 65 1.52 -2.13 8.48
CA LYS A 65 1.15 -3.45 9.03
C LYS A 65 -0.33 -3.80 8.85
N VAL A 66 -1.23 -2.82 8.92
CA VAL A 66 -2.67 -3.04 8.63
C VAL A 66 -2.86 -3.41 7.16
N ILE A 67 -2.14 -2.76 6.23
CA ILE A 67 -2.17 -3.11 4.81
C ILE A 67 -1.65 -4.54 4.58
N PHE A 68 -0.52 -4.89 5.19
CA PHE A 68 0.04 -6.25 5.15
C PHE A 68 -1.00 -7.31 5.59
N ASN A 69 -1.69 -7.08 6.70
CA ASN A 69 -2.73 -8.00 7.17
C ASN A 69 -3.94 -8.07 6.22
N THR A 70 -4.28 -6.94 5.59
CA THR A 70 -5.39 -6.85 4.63
C THR A 70 -5.11 -7.69 3.38
N MET A 71 -3.86 -7.74 2.91
CA MET A 71 -3.44 -8.61 1.80
C MET A 71 -3.79 -10.07 2.08
N ALA A 72 -3.33 -10.57 3.23
CA ALA A 72 -3.53 -11.96 3.63
C ALA A 72 -5.02 -12.30 3.78
N GLN A 73 -5.82 -11.38 4.37
CA GLN A 73 -7.27 -11.55 4.51
C GLN A 73 -8.00 -11.62 3.17
N ARG A 74 -7.42 -11.04 2.12
CA ARG A 74 -7.97 -11.08 0.75
C ARG A 74 -7.35 -12.17 -0.12
N GLY A 75 -6.59 -13.08 0.48
CA GLY A 75 -5.94 -14.18 -0.24
C GLY A 75 -4.76 -13.75 -1.12
N VAL A 76 -4.26 -12.53 -0.96
CA VAL A 76 -3.05 -12.06 -1.65
C VAL A 76 -1.84 -12.38 -0.79
N MET A 77 -1.01 -13.33 -1.24
CA MET A 77 0.16 -13.78 -0.49
C MET A 77 1.24 -12.69 -0.47
N PRO A 78 1.67 -12.21 0.69
CA PRO A 78 2.78 -11.25 0.77
C PRO A 78 4.07 -11.86 0.27
N ASP A 79 4.89 -11.06 -0.42
CA ASP A 79 6.23 -11.45 -0.84
C ASP A 79 7.31 -11.02 0.16
N VAL A 80 8.57 -11.32 -0.16
CA VAL A 80 9.73 -10.99 0.67
C VAL A 80 9.84 -9.49 0.97
N HIS A 81 9.45 -8.63 0.02
CA HIS A 81 9.46 -7.18 0.22
C HIS A 81 8.44 -6.77 1.27
N CYS A 82 7.21 -7.28 1.18
CA CYS A 82 6.17 -7.03 2.18
C CYS A 82 6.61 -7.41 3.60
N TYR A 83 7.23 -8.58 3.78
CA TYR A 83 7.78 -8.99 5.08
C TYR A 83 8.89 -8.04 5.56
N SER A 84 9.81 -7.67 4.66
CA SER A 84 10.93 -6.77 4.97
C SER A 84 10.46 -5.40 5.45
N VAL A 85 9.42 -4.84 4.82
CA VAL A 85 8.82 -3.56 5.20
C VAL A 85 8.27 -3.61 6.63
N VAL A 86 7.52 -4.66 7.00
CA VAL A 86 6.94 -4.79 8.34
C VAL A 86 8.02 -5.01 9.40
N ILE A 87 9.00 -5.87 9.15
CA ILE A 87 10.10 -6.16 10.09
C ILE A 87 10.90 -4.88 10.37
N ASN A 88 11.35 -4.20 9.31
CA ASN A 88 12.11 -2.95 9.42
C ASN A 88 11.34 -1.88 10.19
N GLY A 89 10.05 -1.73 9.87
CA GLY A 89 9.19 -0.78 10.55
C GLY A 89 9.04 -1.08 12.05
N LEU A 90 8.82 -2.33 12.45
CA LEU A 90 8.67 -2.72 13.86
C LEU A 90 9.96 -2.54 14.65
N CYS A 91 11.12 -2.86 14.06
CA CYS A 91 12.42 -2.59 14.68
C CYS A 91 12.61 -1.09 14.97
N LYS A 92 12.28 -0.22 14.01
CA LYS A 92 12.37 1.23 14.19
C LYS A 92 11.45 1.75 15.31
N ILE A 93 10.22 1.23 15.41
CA ILE A 93 9.30 1.59 16.50
C ILE A 93 9.92 1.22 17.85
N LYS A 94 10.42 -0.01 18.00
CA LYS A 94 11.04 -0.45 19.26
C LYS A 94 12.25 0.42 19.64
N MET A 95 13.09 0.79 18.67
CA MET A 95 14.23 1.68 18.93
C MET A 95 13.79 3.09 19.39
N MET A 96 12.70 3.62 18.82
CA MET A 96 12.15 4.91 19.28
C MET A 96 11.58 4.80 20.69
N ASP A 97 10.87 3.72 20.99
CA ASP A 97 10.34 3.46 22.34
C ASP A 97 11.48 3.35 23.36
N GLU A 98 12.59 2.67 23.03
CA GLU A 98 13.78 2.59 23.89
C GLU A 98 14.50 3.93 24.07
N ALA A 99 14.55 4.79 23.04
CA ALA A 99 15.24 6.08 23.10
C ALA A 99 14.48 7.17 23.89
N ILE A 100 13.16 7.02 24.05
CA ILE A 100 12.29 7.98 24.76
C ILE A 100 12.16 7.64 26.25
N ASN A 101 12.54 6.42 26.65
CA ASN A 101 12.57 5.97 28.05
C ASN A 101 13.93 6.23 28.71
#